data_AF-A0A538RMA9-F1
#
_entry.id   AF-A0A538RMA9-F1
#
_cell.length_a   1.000
_cell.length_b   1.000
_cell.length_c   1.000
_cell.angle_alpha   90.00
_cell.angle_beta   90.00
_cell.angle_gamma   90.00
#
_symmetry.space_group_name_H-M   'P 1'
#
loop_
_entity.id
_entity.type
_entity.pdbx_description
1 polymer ?
#
loop_
_entity_poly.entity_id
_entity_poly.type
_entity_poly.pdbx_seq_one_letter_code
_entity_poly.pdbx_strand_id
1 'polypeptide(L)'
;MIAKEYCKRKYVEYKESHQGTPKKDDFFKFAKIPERQLVSLYGRDAYTKLQEECGDEANKLNLERTPKETIMRQYGDLALELEKLPNSSDWLHHRLRPSISGLGKAPHFIKWSEFPSKFQEWVKEENITGYDKVLGYTNESAIGLKTKTERQDAEFERVLRDIRLWSPGRRRNSEGEYKIELWAHLKSLGYRMDEEFGESNVDLLVNKKHAIETKKDPQLSDYDRLFGQLARHLQHQRNVIALIFDAPSEDKFFNFVSLVDKYLNKEESFVEVIKK
;
A
#
# COMPACT_ATOMS: atom_id res chain seq x y z
N MET A 1 -25.80 47.97 -1.56
CA MET A 1 -25.08 46.83 -0.93
C MET A 1 -25.82 45.56 -1.27
N ILE A 2 -25.12 44.49 -1.65
CA ILE A 2 -25.73 43.17 -1.83
C ILE A 2 -26.01 42.57 -0.46
N ALA A 3 -27.21 42.04 -0.24
CA ALA A 3 -27.59 41.34 0.99
C ALA A 3 -27.42 39.83 0.84
N LYS A 4 -27.27 39.10 1.96
CA LYS A 4 -27.20 37.63 1.96
C LYS A 4 -28.36 36.98 1.21
N GLU A 5 -29.57 37.51 1.38
CA GLU A 5 -30.79 37.02 0.74
C GLU A 5 -30.74 37.07 -0.79
N TYR A 6 -30.09 38.11 -1.34
CA TYR A 6 -29.89 38.22 -2.79
C TYR A 6 -29.00 37.09 -3.31
N CYS A 7 -27.93 36.75 -2.57
CA CYS A 7 -27.03 35.67 -2.94
C CYS A 7 -27.73 34.30 -2.89
N LYS A 8 -28.55 34.05 -1.86
CA LYS A 8 -29.33 32.80 -1.72
C LYS A 8 -30.33 32.65 -2.87
N ARG A 9 -31.07 33.71 -3.18
CA ARG A 9 -32.00 33.71 -4.32
C ARG A 9 -31.29 33.41 -5.64
N LYS A 10 -30.15 34.05 -5.92
CA LYS A 10 -29.36 33.78 -7.14
C LYS A 10 -28.82 32.36 -7.21
N TYR A 11 -28.50 31.79 -6.06
CA TYR A 11 -28.03 30.40 -5.96
C TYR A 11 -29.15 29.41 -6.31
N VAL A 12 -30.36 29.63 -5.79
CA VAL A 12 -31.55 28.84 -6.13
C VAL A 12 -31.92 29.00 -7.62
N GLU A 13 -31.93 30.22 -8.15
CA GLU A 13 -32.20 30.50 -9.57
C GLU A 13 -31.22 29.74 -10.49
N TYR A 14 -29.94 29.61 -10.10
CA TYR A 14 -28.97 28.80 -10.84
C TYR A 14 -29.37 27.32 -10.86
N LYS A 15 -29.70 26.76 -9.69
CA LYS A 15 -30.06 25.34 -9.55
C LYS A 15 -31.28 24.97 -10.39
N GLU A 16 -32.29 25.84 -10.39
CA GLU A 16 -33.51 25.64 -11.18
C GLU A 16 -33.24 25.69 -12.69
N SER A 17 -32.34 26.58 -13.13
CA SER A 17 -32.05 26.77 -14.56
C SER A 17 -31.05 25.77 -15.15
N HIS A 18 -30.14 25.21 -14.34
CA HIS A 18 -29.04 24.35 -14.82
C HIS A 18 -29.08 22.92 -14.26
N GLN A 19 -30.11 22.56 -13.47
CA GLN A 19 -30.32 21.24 -12.88
C GLN A 19 -29.09 20.67 -12.17
N GLY A 20 -28.47 21.46 -11.29
CA GLY A 20 -27.32 20.99 -10.51
C GLY A 20 -26.77 22.05 -9.55
N THR A 21 -25.96 21.60 -8.60
CA THR A 21 -25.24 22.47 -7.65
C THR A 21 -24.20 23.30 -8.42
N PRO A 22 -24.26 24.64 -8.39
CA PRO A 22 -23.28 25.46 -9.09
C PRO A 22 -21.87 25.22 -8.57
N LYS A 23 -20.89 25.15 -9.47
CA LYS A 23 -19.48 25.34 -9.09
C LYS A 23 -19.25 26.81 -8.76
N LYS A 24 -18.26 27.08 -7.92
CA LYS A 24 -17.92 28.43 -7.43
C LYS A 24 -17.84 29.47 -8.56
N ASP A 25 -17.07 29.18 -9.59
CA ASP A 25 -16.86 30.11 -10.70
C ASP A 25 -18.12 30.32 -11.54
N ASP A 26 -18.91 29.26 -11.73
CA ASP A 26 -20.17 29.31 -12.47
C ASP A 26 -21.23 30.14 -11.73
N PHE A 27 -21.31 30.01 -10.41
CA PHE A 27 -22.18 30.85 -9.59
C PHE A 27 -21.82 32.33 -9.71
N PHE A 28 -20.54 32.70 -9.55
CA PHE A 28 -20.13 34.10 -9.62
C PHE A 28 -20.38 34.71 -11.00
N LYS A 29 -20.15 33.93 -12.06
CA LYS A 29 -20.43 34.32 -13.44
C LYS A 29 -21.94 34.52 -13.67
N PHE A 30 -22.77 33.61 -13.18
CA PHE A 30 -24.23 33.70 -13.32
C PHE A 30 -24.84 34.83 -12.49
N ALA A 31 -24.49 34.92 -11.20
CA ALA A 31 -25.04 35.90 -10.28
C ALA A 31 -24.54 37.33 -10.55
N LYS A 32 -23.46 37.47 -11.33
CA LYS A 32 -22.74 38.73 -11.59
C LYS A 32 -22.34 39.45 -10.31
N ILE A 33 -21.94 38.66 -9.30
CA ILE A 33 -21.49 39.15 -7.99
C ILE A 33 -19.97 39.03 -7.94
N PRO A 34 -19.23 40.11 -7.65
CA PRO A 34 -17.80 40.01 -7.36
C PRO A 34 -17.55 39.17 -6.11
N GLU A 35 -16.59 38.26 -6.15
CA GLU A 35 -16.25 37.37 -5.02
C GLU A 35 -16.01 38.14 -3.71
N ARG A 36 -15.33 39.29 -3.78
CA ARG A 36 -15.06 40.16 -2.62
C ARG A 36 -16.33 40.57 -1.87
N GLN A 37 -17.46 40.73 -2.56
CA GLN A 37 -18.74 41.10 -1.94
C GLN A 37 -19.35 39.92 -1.18
N LEU A 38 -19.17 38.69 -1.68
CA LEU A 38 -19.60 37.49 -0.93
C LEU A 38 -18.71 37.29 0.30
N VAL A 39 -17.40 37.51 0.17
CA VAL A 39 -16.43 37.47 1.28
C VAL A 39 -16.74 38.52 2.34
N SER A 40 -17.16 39.74 1.98
CA SER A 40 -17.56 40.73 2.99
C SER A 40 -18.83 40.34 3.77
N LEU A 41 -19.70 39.50 3.21
CA LEU A 41 -20.96 39.08 3.83
C LEU A 41 -20.81 37.82 4.70
N TYR A 42 -19.97 36.87 4.27
CA TYR A 42 -19.84 35.55 4.90
C TYR A 42 -18.45 35.29 5.52
N GLY A 43 -17.48 36.18 5.29
CA GLY A 43 -16.10 36.03 5.75
C GLY A 43 -15.32 34.98 4.97
N ARG A 44 -14.37 34.31 5.63
CA ARG A 44 -13.63 33.18 5.04
C ARG A 44 -14.59 32.07 4.62
N ASP A 45 -14.25 31.38 3.52
CA ASP A 45 -15.02 30.29 2.91
C ASP A 45 -16.47 30.70 2.54
N ALA A 46 -16.62 31.94 2.07
CA ALA A 46 -17.90 32.58 1.80
C ALA A 46 -18.83 31.77 0.88
N TYR A 47 -18.27 31.13 -0.15
CA TYR A 47 -19.06 30.31 -1.08
C TYR A 47 -19.57 29.03 -0.43
N THR A 48 -18.71 28.29 0.27
CA THR A 48 -19.07 27.09 1.05
C THR A 48 -20.25 27.38 1.99
N LYS A 49 -20.17 28.49 2.75
CA LYS A 49 -21.26 28.89 3.67
C LYS A 49 -22.56 29.22 2.95
N LEU A 50 -22.48 29.82 1.75
CA LEU A 50 -23.66 30.05 0.92
C LEU A 50 -24.30 28.73 0.47
N GLN A 51 -23.49 27.72 0.10
CA GLN A 51 -23.98 26.39 -0.29
C GLN A 51 -24.70 25.72 0.89
N GLU A 52 -24.07 25.72 2.07
CA GLU A 52 -24.63 25.17 3.32
C GLU A 52 -25.95 25.87 3.70
N GLU A 53 -25.98 27.20 3.62
CA GLU A 53 -27.20 27.99 3.89
C GLU A 53 -28.32 27.75 2.87
N CYS A 54 -28.01 27.20 1.70
CA CYS A 54 -28.97 26.80 0.67
C CYS A 54 -29.30 25.29 0.70
N GLY A 55 -28.80 24.56 1.72
CA GLY A 55 -29.08 23.14 1.93
C GLY A 55 -28.26 22.18 1.07
N ASP A 56 -27.19 22.66 0.41
CA ASP A 56 -26.26 21.80 -0.31
C ASP A 56 -25.08 21.40 0.57
N GLU A 57 -24.58 20.18 0.38
CA GLU A 57 -23.28 19.78 0.91
C GLU A 57 -22.20 20.61 0.23
N ALA A 58 -21.50 21.45 1.01
CA ALA A 58 -20.44 22.24 0.45
C ALA A 58 -19.32 21.35 -0.09
N ASN A 59 -18.82 21.71 -1.27
CA ASN A 59 -17.70 21.00 -1.91
C ASN A 59 -16.37 21.43 -1.28
N LYS A 60 -16.29 21.33 0.05
CA LYS A 60 -15.09 21.53 0.82
C LYS A 60 -14.57 20.15 1.19
N LEU A 61 -13.26 19.96 1.02
CA LEU A 61 -12.60 18.78 1.53
C LEU A 61 -12.86 18.76 3.05
N ASN A 62 -13.73 17.88 3.54
CA ASN A 62 -13.95 17.74 4.96
C ASN A 62 -12.65 17.17 5.55
N LEU A 63 -11.88 18.06 6.18
CA LEU A 63 -10.63 17.74 6.86
C LEU A 63 -10.88 17.30 8.30
N GLU A 64 -12.13 17.16 8.75
CA GLU A 64 -12.44 16.56 10.04
C GLU A 64 -11.82 15.18 10.09
N ARG A 65 -10.81 15.08 10.94
CA ARG A 65 -9.98 13.90 11.06
C ARG A 65 -10.73 12.93 11.96
N THR A 66 -10.91 11.70 11.51
CA THR A 66 -11.50 10.66 12.36
C THR A 66 -10.62 10.50 13.61
N PRO A 67 -11.14 10.68 14.83
CA PRO A 67 -10.33 10.54 16.04
C PRO A 67 -9.70 9.15 16.15
N LYS A 68 -8.49 9.05 16.73
CA LYS A 68 -7.79 7.77 16.92
C LYS A 68 -8.69 6.75 17.63
N GLU A 69 -9.43 7.17 18.65
CA GLU A 69 -10.37 6.31 19.37
C GLU A 69 -11.44 5.71 18.44
N THR A 70 -12.07 6.53 17.60
CA THR A 70 -13.09 6.08 16.64
C THR A 70 -12.51 5.06 15.67
N ILE A 71 -11.29 5.29 15.19
CA ILE A 71 -10.58 4.36 14.29
C ILE A 71 -10.34 3.01 14.98
N MET A 72 -9.88 3.03 16.23
CA MET A 72 -9.60 1.81 16.98
C MET A 72 -10.88 1.03 17.29
N ARG A 73 -11.95 1.72 17.69
CA ARG A 73 -13.26 1.08 17.92
C ARG A 73 -13.80 0.45 16.64
N GLN A 74 -13.78 1.16 15.51
CA GLN A 74 -14.19 0.61 14.21
C GLN A 74 -13.44 -0.67 13.85
N TYR A 75 -12.14 -0.74 14.16
CA TYR A 75 -11.34 -1.95 13.94
C TYR A 75 -11.73 -3.10 14.86
N GLY A 76 -11.90 -2.82 16.16
CA GLY A 76 -12.33 -3.82 17.13
C GLY A 76 -13.74 -4.35 16.84
N ASP A 77 -14.68 -3.46 16.54
CA ASP A 77 -16.07 -3.80 16.21
C ASP A 77 -16.14 -4.65 14.95
N LEU A 78 -15.40 -4.27 13.91
CA LEU A 78 -15.31 -5.06 12.67
C LEU A 78 -14.69 -6.44 12.93
N ALA A 79 -13.68 -6.53 13.79
CA ALA A 79 -13.08 -7.83 14.15
C ALA A 79 -14.05 -8.73 14.93
N LEU A 80 -14.87 -8.15 15.79
CA LEU A 80 -15.94 -8.87 16.50
C LEU A 80 -17.01 -9.36 15.51
N GLU A 81 -17.46 -8.50 14.59
CA GLU A 81 -18.45 -8.84 13.57
C GLU A 81 -17.98 -9.98 12.66
N LEU A 82 -16.71 -9.95 12.25
CA LEU A 82 -16.14 -10.97 11.35
C LEU A 82 -15.64 -12.24 12.08
N GLU A 83 -15.65 -12.23 13.41
CA GLU A 83 -15.06 -13.25 14.28
C GLU A 83 -13.59 -13.59 13.95
N LYS A 84 -12.85 -12.63 13.38
CA LYS A 84 -11.44 -12.74 12.99
C LYS A 84 -10.84 -11.35 12.79
N LEU A 85 -9.52 -11.26 12.65
CA LEU A 85 -8.88 -9.99 12.31
C LEU A 85 -9.28 -9.52 10.89
N PRO A 86 -9.78 -8.28 10.74
CA PRO A 86 -10.16 -7.75 9.45
C PRO A 86 -8.93 -7.51 8.57
N ASN A 87 -9.05 -7.83 7.29
CA ASN A 87 -8.08 -7.42 6.28
C ASN A 87 -8.46 -6.06 5.66
N SER A 88 -7.59 -5.51 4.82
CA SER A 88 -7.77 -4.20 4.20
C SER A 88 -9.03 -4.12 3.33
N SER A 89 -9.40 -5.21 2.67
CA SER A 89 -10.62 -5.27 1.85
C SER A 89 -11.87 -5.19 2.72
N ASP A 90 -11.88 -5.85 3.87
CA ASP A 90 -13.01 -5.82 4.81
C ASP A 90 -13.30 -4.35 5.25
N TRP A 91 -12.25 -3.59 5.56
CA TRP A 91 -12.36 -2.16 5.92
C TRP A 91 -12.95 -1.30 4.80
N LEU A 92 -12.57 -1.56 3.54
CA LEU A 92 -13.10 -0.86 2.37
C LEU A 92 -14.57 -1.22 2.11
N HIS A 93 -14.93 -2.49 2.19
CA HIS A 93 -16.28 -2.97 1.96
C HIS A 93 -17.27 -2.38 2.98
N HIS A 94 -16.86 -2.26 4.24
CA HIS A 94 -17.66 -1.64 5.30
C HIS A 94 -17.61 -0.10 5.28
N ARG A 95 -16.92 0.49 4.29
CA ARG A 95 -16.82 1.95 4.05
C ARG A 95 -16.35 2.72 5.29
N LEU A 96 -15.48 2.12 6.09
CA LEU A 96 -14.96 2.72 7.32
C LEU A 96 -13.99 3.87 7.02
N ARG A 97 -13.81 4.74 8.01
CA ARG A 97 -13.01 5.98 7.89
C ARG A 97 -11.92 6.00 8.95
N PRO A 98 -10.69 6.45 8.64
CA PRO A 98 -10.22 6.92 7.35
C PRO A 98 -10.09 5.76 6.35
N SER A 99 -9.91 6.08 5.06
CA SER A 99 -9.51 5.06 4.09
C SER A 99 -8.14 4.49 4.45
N ILE A 100 -7.77 3.32 3.91
CA ILE A 100 -6.44 2.72 4.15
C ILE A 100 -5.31 3.70 3.82
N SER A 101 -5.43 4.42 2.70
CA SER A 101 -4.46 5.46 2.32
C SER A 101 -4.46 6.65 3.29
N GLY A 102 -5.62 7.00 3.84
CA GLY A 102 -5.74 8.05 4.86
C GLY A 102 -5.17 7.65 6.22
N LEU A 103 -5.28 6.38 6.58
CA LEU A 103 -4.72 5.81 7.81
C LEU A 103 -3.19 5.90 7.85
N GLY A 104 -2.53 5.62 6.72
CA GLY A 104 -1.07 5.72 6.60
C GLY A 104 -0.52 7.14 6.50
N LYS A 105 -1.38 8.17 6.47
CA LYS A 105 -1.00 9.57 6.36
C LYS A 105 -1.17 10.30 7.70
N ALA A 106 -0.62 11.51 7.77
CA ALA A 106 -0.83 12.39 8.91
C ALA A 106 -2.34 12.64 9.15
N PRO A 107 -2.82 12.63 10.40
CA PRO A 107 -2.06 12.52 11.65
C PRO A 107 -1.89 11.07 12.17
N HIS A 108 -2.46 10.08 11.50
CA HIS A 108 -2.61 8.74 12.07
C HIS A 108 -1.34 7.92 11.96
N PHE A 109 -0.69 7.94 10.79
CA PHE A 109 0.56 7.20 10.53
C PHE A 109 0.49 5.71 10.93
N ILE A 110 -0.66 5.08 10.74
CA ILE A 110 -0.83 3.64 11.02
C ILE A 110 -0.81 2.92 9.68
N LYS A 111 0.20 2.06 9.45
CA LYS A 111 0.13 1.12 8.33
C LYS A 111 -0.85 -0.01 8.66
N TRP A 112 -1.47 -0.57 7.64
CA TRP A 112 -2.44 -1.67 7.84
C TRP A 112 -1.81 -2.88 8.55
N SER A 113 -0.57 -3.25 8.21
CA SER A 113 0.17 -4.33 8.86
C SER A 113 0.43 -4.09 10.34
N GLU A 114 0.55 -2.83 10.74
CA GLU A 114 0.82 -2.38 12.12
C GLU A 114 -0.48 -2.16 12.92
N PHE A 115 -1.66 -2.21 12.28
CA PHE A 115 -2.94 -1.96 12.93
C PHE A 115 -3.22 -2.95 14.09
N PRO A 116 -3.02 -4.27 13.94
CA PRO A 116 -3.28 -5.22 15.03
C PRO A 116 -2.49 -4.91 16.30
N SER A 117 -1.19 -4.60 16.18
CA SER A 117 -0.35 -4.25 17.32
C SER A 117 -0.75 -2.89 17.93
N LYS A 118 -1.02 -1.89 17.10
CA LYS A 118 -1.50 -0.57 17.54
C LYS A 118 -2.84 -0.64 18.27
N PHE A 119 -3.73 -1.55 17.86
CA PHE A 119 -4.99 -1.80 18.54
C PHE A 119 -4.77 -2.43 19.92
N GLN A 120 -3.88 -3.43 20.03
CA GLN A 120 -3.53 -4.03 21.32
C GLN A 120 -2.92 -3.02 22.29
N GLU A 121 -2.01 -2.16 21.81
CA GLU A 121 -1.42 -1.06 22.58
C GLU A 121 -2.53 -0.15 23.12
N TRP A 122 -3.43 0.30 22.26
CA TRP A 122 -4.53 1.19 22.65
C TRP A 122 -5.47 0.57 23.69
N VAL A 123 -5.87 -0.70 23.52
CA VAL A 123 -6.75 -1.39 24.49
C VAL A 123 -6.09 -1.47 25.87
N LYS A 124 -4.78 -1.72 25.92
CA LYS A 124 -4.01 -1.81 27.18
C LYS A 124 -3.80 -0.43 27.82
N GLU A 125 -3.35 0.55 27.06
CA GLU A 125 -3.05 1.90 27.55
C GLU A 125 -4.29 2.59 28.10
N GLU A 126 -5.42 2.47 27.40
CA GLU A 126 -6.68 3.14 27.73
C GLU A 126 -7.62 2.26 28.58
N ASN A 127 -7.19 1.06 28.98
CA ASN A 127 -7.96 0.08 29.77
C ASN A 127 -9.37 -0.20 29.20
N ILE A 128 -9.46 -0.38 27.88
CA ILE A 128 -10.75 -0.60 27.19
C ILE A 128 -11.21 -2.04 27.42
N THR A 129 -12.47 -2.22 27.82
CA THR A 129 -13.08 -3.55 28.01
C THR A 129 -13.98 -3.93 26.82
N GLY A 130 -14.27 -5.22 26.64
CA GLY A 130 -15.18 -5.72 25.60
C GLY A 130 -14.51 -6.22 24.31
N TYR A 131 -13.19 -6.06 24.18
CA TYR A 131 -12.42 -6.56 23.03
C TYR A 131 -11.54 -7.76 23.34
N ASP A 132 -11.78 -8.48 24.44
CA ASP A 132 -10.98 -9.64 24.88
C ASP A 132 -10.89 -10.73 23.80
N LYS A 133 -11.99 -10.97 23.08
CA LYS A 133 -12.02 -11.91 21.94
C LYS A 133 -11.13 -11.45 20.79
N VAL A 134 -11.10 -10.14 20.49
CA VAL A 134 -10.25 -9.58 19.42
C VAL A 134 -8.77 -9.70 19.79
N LEU A 135 -8.43 -9.45 21.06
CA LEU A 135 -7.08 -9.71 21.58
C LEU A 135 -6.72 -11.21 21.48
N GLY A 136 -7.70 -12.09 21.67
CA GLY A 136 -7.58 -13.53 21.39
C GLY A 136 -7.18 -13.82 19.94
N TYR A 137 -7.87 -13.23 18.95
CA TYR A 137 -7.55 -13.42 17.53
C TYR A 137 -6.13 -12.97 17.17
N THR A 138 -5.63 -11.91 17.80
CA THR A 138 -4.24 -11.49 17.63
C THR A 138 -3.22 -12.47 18.21
N ASN A 139 -3.53 -13.14 19.34
CA ASN A 139 -2.64 -14.12 19.95
C ASN A 139 -2.64 -15.46 19.20
N GLU A 140 -3.81 -15.91 18.73
CA GLU A 140 -3.93 -17.07 17.84
C GLU A 140 -3.26 -16.81 16.49
N SER A 141 -3.42 -15.59 15.95
CA SER A 141 -2.68 -15.15 14.77
C SER A 141 -1.18 -15.07 15.03
N ALA A 142 -0.71 -14.72 16.23
CA ALA A 142 0.73 -14.67 16.57
C ALA A 142 1.36 -16.06 16.79
N ILE A 143 0.62 -17.03 17.35
CA ILE A 143 1.06 -18.43 17.46
C ILE A 143 1.07 -19.09 16.08
N GLY A 144 0.06 -18.80 15.25
CA GLY A 144 0.03 -19.13 13.83
C GLY A 144 1.11 -18.41 13.03
N LEU A 145 1.44 -17.14 13.33
CA LEU A 145 2.50 -16.39 12.66
C LEU A 145 3.87 -16.90 13.06
N LYS A 146 4.15 -17.24 14.33
CA LYS A 146 5.47 -17.75 14.73
C LYS A 146 5.77 -19.10 14.07
N THR A 147 4.84 -20.05 14.14
CA THR A 147 5.00 -21.36 13.49
C THR A 147 4.99 -21.28 11.95
N LYS A 148 4.27 -20.31 11.38
CA LYS A 148 4.27 -20.06 9.93
C LYS A 148 5.47 -19.23 9.47
N THR A 149 6.01 -18.32 10.28
CA THR A 149 7.24 -17.55 9.99
C THR A 149 8.46 -18.46 10.07
N GLU A 150 8.56 -19.33 11.08
CA GLU A 150 9.61 -20.35 11.17
C GLU A 150 9.55 -21.36 10.00
N ARG A 151 8.35 -21.78 9.58
CA ARG A 151 8.17 -22.61 8.36
C ARG A 151 8.38 -21.83 7.05
N GLN A 152 8.08 -20.54 7.02
CA GLN A 152 8.24 -19.66 5.84
C GLN A 152 9.71 -19.32 5.61
N ASP A 153 10.48 -19.08 6.67
CA ASP A 153 11.92 -18.94 6.59
C ASP A 153 12.53 -20.27 6.15
N ALA A 154 12.07 -21.42 6.66
CA ALA A 154 12.54 -22.72 6.21
C ALA A 154 12.23 -23.00 4.71
N GLU A 155 11.05 -22.58 4.21
CA GLU A 155 10.69 -22.69 2.79
C GLU A 155 11.60 -21.81 1.93
N PHE A 156 11.79 -20.55 2.32
CA PHE A 156 12.66 -19.61 1.60
C PHE A 156 14.12 -20.06 1.60
N GLU A 157 14.64 -20.50 2.75
CA GLU A 157 15.98 -21.07 2.89
C GLU A 157 16.17 -22.33 2.05
N ARG A 158 15.12 -23.13 1.87
CA ARG A 158 15.15 -24.28 0.96
C ARG A 158 15.26 -23.83 -0.49
N VAL A 159 14.45 -22.85 -0.91
CA VAL A 159 14.54 -22.26 -2.25
C VAL A 159 15.93 -21.66 -2.49
N LEU A 160 16.47 -20.90 -1.54
CA LEU A 160 17.82 -20.33 -1.62
C LEU A 160 18.89 -21.40 -1.78
N ARG A 161 18.82 -22.46 -0.98
CA ARG A 161 19.76 -23.58 -1.04
C ARG A 161 19.72 -24.26 -2.40
N ASP A 162 18.51 -24.57 -2.89
CA ASP A 162 18.33 -25.25 -4.18
C ASP A 162 18.85 -24.37 -5.33
N ILE A 163 18.57 -23.07 -5.30
CA ILE A 163 19.12 -22.11 -6.27
C ILE A 163 20.64 -22.01 -6.16
N ARG A 164 21.22 -21.95 -4.95
CA ARG A 164 22.68 -21.88 -4.74
C ARG A 164 23.39 -23.14 -5.24
N LEU A 165 22.79 -24.32 -5.06
CA LEU A 165 23.32 -25.60 -5.53
C LEU A 165 23.14 -25.81 -7.04
N TRP A 166 22.15 -25.17 -7.64
CA TRP A 166 21.93 -25.23 -9.09
C TRP A 166 22.99 -24.43 -9.85
N SER A 167 23.46 -24.98 -10.97
CA SER A 167 24.28 -24.26 -11.94
C SER A 167 23.70 -24.48 -13.34
N PRO A 168 23.69 -23.47 -14.21
CA PRO A 168 23.25 -23.65 -15.59
C PRO A 168 24.17 -24.65 -16.30
N GLY A 169 23.59 -25.57 -17.06
CA GLY A 169 24.34 -26.63 -17.74
C GLY A 169 25.27 -26.11 -18.83
N ARG A 170 25.03 -24.88 -19.32
CA ARG A 170 25.92 -24.12 -20.20
C ARG A 170 25.63 -22.63 -20.08
N ARG A 171 26.60 -21.82 -20.48
CA ARG A 171 26.38 -20.38 -20.65
C ARG A 171 25.29 -20.14 -21.70
N ARG A 172 24.33 -19.27 -21.38
CA ARG A 172 23.22 -18.89 -22.27
C ARG A 172 23.49 -17.57 -22.96
N ASN A 173 22.82 -17.34 -24.09
CA ASN A 173 22.98 -16.10 -24.85
C ASN A 173 22.08 -14.98 -24.29
N SER A 174 20.92 -15.34 -23.76
CA SER A 174 19.90 -14.41 -23.26
C SER A 174 19.50 -14.70 -21.81
N GLU A 175 18.98 -13.67 -21.14
CA GLU A 175 18.39 -13.77 -19.80
C GLU A 175 17.20 -14.75 -19.77
N GLY A 176 16.35 -14.70 -20.80
CA GLY A 176 15.18 -15.58 -20.93
C GLY A 176 15.53 -17.08 -21.00
N GLU A 177 16.66 -17.45 -21.58
CA GLU A 177 17.12 -18.84 -21.58
C GLU A 177 17.53 -19.33 -20.18
N TYR A 178 18.21 -18.48 -19.39
CA TYR A 178 18.51 -18.78 -17.99
C TYR A 178 17.23 -18.91 -17.17
N LYS A 179 16.25 -18.02 -17.41
CA LYS A 179 14.92 -18.06 -16.79
C LYS A 179 14.22 -19.40 -17.02
N ILE A 180 14.16 -19.86 -18.28
CA ILE A 180 13.51 -21.13 -18.65
C ILE A 180 14.21 -22.32 -17.99
N GLU A 181 15.55 -22.34 -17.98
CA GLU A 181 16.32 -23.42 -17.39
C GLU A 181 16.14 -23.49 -15.87
N LEU A 182 16.21 -22.34 -15.19
CA LEU A 182 15.95 -22.23 -13.75
C LEU A 182 14.53 -22.67 -13.41
N TRP A 183 13.53 -22.24 -14.20
CA TRP A 183 12.15 -22.65 -14.03
C TRP A 183 12.00 -24.18 -14.11
N ALA A 184 12.62 -24.81 -15.10
CA ALA A 184 12.57 -26.26 -15.27
C ALA A 184 13.22 -26.99 -14.09
N HIS A 185 14.35 -26.47 -13.60
CA HIS A 185 15.03 -27.01 -12.43
C HIS A 185 14.15 -26.92 -11.17
N LEU A 186 13.64 -25.74 -10.82
CA LEU A 186 12.80 -25.58 -9.63
C LEU A 186 11.51 -26.38 -9.72
N LYS A 187 10.89 -26.46 -10.90
CA LYS A 187 9.72 -27.32 -11.11
C LYS A 187 10.04 -28.80 -10.88
N SER A 188 11.23 -29.27 -11.27
CA SER A 188 11.67 -30.65 -11.04
C SER A 188 11.85 -31.00 -9.55
N LEU A 189 12.15 -30.00 -8.73
CA LEU A 189 12.23 -30.10 -7.26
C LEU A 189 10.87 -30.02 -6.57
N GLY A 190 9.78 -29.89 -7.33
CA GLY A 190 8.40 -29.88 -6.81
C GLY A 190 7.86 -28.50 -6.43
N TYR A 191 8.56 -27.42 -6.80
CA TYR A 191 8.04 -26.07 -6.62
C TYR A 191 6.92 -25.74 -7.61
N ARG A 192 5.93 -24.97 -7.16
CA ARG A 192 4.94 -24.34 -8.05
C ARG A 192 5.57 -23.09 -8.63
N MET A 193 5.49 -22.93 -9.95
CA MET A 193 6.13 -21.84 -10.66
C MET A 193 5.07 -21.07 -11.46
N ASP A 194 5.05 -19.75 -11.31
CA ASP A 194 4.29 -18.83 -12.14
C ASP A 194 5.29 -17.87 -12.84
N GLU A 195 5.06 -17.56 -14.12
CA GLU A 195 5.86 -16.58 -14.88
C GLU A 195 5.09 -15.26 -14.99
N GLU A 196 5.80 -14.13 -14.98
CA GLU A 196 5.25 -12.79 -15.29
C GLU A 196 3.96 -12.47 -14.49
N PHE A 197 4.01 -12.75 -13.18
CA PHE A 197 2.82 -12.72 -12.33
C PHE A 197 2.69 -11.40 -11.55
N GLY A 198 1.49 -10.81 -11.60
CA GLY A 198 1.06 -9.69 -10.75
C GLY A 198 1.51 -8.30 -11.22
N GLU A 199 1.07 -7.26 -10.49
CA GLU A 199 1.32 -5.84 -10.81
C GLU A 199 2.81 -5.48 -10.87
N SER A 200 3.68 -6.26 -10.21
CA SER A 200 5.11 -6.01 -10.20
C SER A 200 5.88 -6.61 -11.37
N ASN A 201 5.26 -7.49 -12.18
CA ASN A 201 5.86 -8.18 -13.33
C ASN A 201 7.23 -8.82 -13.03
N VAL A 202 7.23 -9.79 -12.10
CA VAL A 202 8.43 -10.54 -11.70
C VAL A 202 8.78 -11.57 -12.77
N ASP A 203 10.07 -11.80 -13.03
CA ASP A 203 10.51 -12.86 -13.95
C ASP A 203 9.94 -14.24 -13.58
N LEU A 204 10.15 -14.68 -12.33
CA LEU A 204 9.67 -15.96 -11.80
C LEU A 204 9.08 -15.80 -10.40
N LEU A 205 7.96 -16.47 -10.13
CA LEU A 205 7.35 -16.53 -8.82
C LEU A 205 7.26 -17.98 -8.33
N VAL A 206 7.97 -18.28 -7.25
CA VAL A 206 8.00 -19.60 -6.62
C VAL A 206 6.93 -19.67 -5.54
N ASN A 207 6.09 -20.70 -5.60
CA ASN A 207 5.01 -21.00 -4.66
C ASN A 207 4.07 -19.82 -4.39
N LYS A 208 3.91 -18.91 -5.37
CA LYS A 208 3.13 -17.66 -5.27
C LYS A 208 3.63 -16.67 -4.20
N LYS A 209 4.88 -16.80 -3.77
CA LYS A 209 5.42 -16.05 -2.62
C LYS A 209 6.84 -15.49 -2.82
N HIS A 210 7.72 -16.24 -3.47
CA HIS A 210 9.12 -15.86 -3.56
C HIS A 210 9.41 -15.37 -4.96
N ALA A 211 9.62 -14.06 -5.10
CA ALA A 211 9.96 -13.44 -6.36
C ALA A 211 11.43 -13.67 -6.68
N ILE A 212 11.72 -14.06 -7.92
CA ILE A 212 13.07 -14.17 -8.43
C ILE A 212 13.15 -13.25 -9.64
N GLU A 213 14.10 -12.32 -9.60
CA GLU A 213 14.45 -11.43 -10.70
C GLU A 213 15.83 -11.82 -11.23
N THR A 214 15.98 -11.94 -12.54
CA THR A 214 17.20 -12.40 -13.19
C THR A 214 17.86 -11.27 -13.97
N LYS A 215 19.18 -11.21 -13.98
CA LYS A 215 19.95 -10.31 -14.87
C LYS A 215 21.17 -11.02 -15.43
N LYS A 216 21.44 -10.84 -16.71
CA LYS A 216 22.64 -11.36 -17.38
C LYS A 216 23.56 -10.22 -17.79
N ASP A 217 24.85 -10.33 -17.45
CA ASP A 217 25.89 -9.36 -17.80
C ASP A 217 25.49 -7.90 -17.53
N PRO A 218 24.99 -7.58 -16.31
CA PRO A 218 24.43 -6.26 -16.04
C PRO A 218 25.50 -5.17 -16.06
N GLN A 219 25.17 -4.06 -16.71
CA GLN A 219 25.90 -2.80 -16.60
C GLN A 219 25.34 -1.96 -15.45
N LEU A 220 25.97 -0.81 -15.18
CA LEU A 220 25.57 0.06 -14.07
C LEU A 220 24.08 0.47 -14.15
N SER A 221 23.62 0.83 -15.34
CA SER A 221 22.21 1.15 -15.59
C SER A 221 21.27 -0.03 -15.31
N ASP A 222 21.73 -1.26 -15.54
CA ASP A 222 20.94 -2.47 -15.29
C ASP A 222 20.84 -2.75 -13.80
N TYR A 223 21.91 -2.50 -13.03
CA TYR A 223 21.88 -2.58 -11.56
C TYR A 223 20.94 -1.53 -10.95
N ASP A 224 20.97 -0.29 -11.44
CA ASP A 224 20.07 0.77 -10.97
C ASP A 224 18.60 0.41 -11.26
N ARG A 225 18.34 -0.10 -12.47
CA ARG A 225 17.00 -0.58 -12.86
C ARG A 225 16.58 -1.77 -11.99
N LEU A 226 17.45 -2.74 -11.80
CA LEU A 226 17.20 -3.92 -10.98
C LEU A 226 16.87 -3.51 -9.55
N PHE A 227 17.61 -2.56 -8.97
CA PHE A 227 17.33 -2.04 -7.63
C PHE A 227 15.88 -1.54 -7.50
N GLY A 228 15.41 -0.76 -8.48
CA GLY A 228 14.02 -0.28 -8.52
C GLY A 228 12.99 -1.40 -8.71
N GLN A 229 13.34 -2.46 -9.45
CA GLN A 229 12.50 -3.65 -9.59
C GLN A 229 12.35 -4.38 -8.25
N LEU A 230 13.47 -4.64 -7.57
CA LEU A 230 13.49 -5.30 -6.25
C LEU A 230 12.67 -4.51 -5.22
N ALA A 231 12.85 -3.19 -5.16
CA ALA A 231 12.08 -2.33 -4.28
C ALA A 231 10.56 -2.41 -4.53
N ARG A 232 10.15 -2.53 -5.80
CA ARG A 232 8.75 -2.71 -6.19
C ARG A 232 8.23 -4.11 -5.84
N HIS A 233 9.02 -5.17 -6.03
CA HIS A 233 8.63 -6.52 -5.61
C HIS A 233 8.41 -6.61 -4.10
N LEU A 234 9.24 -5.93 -3.30
CA LEU A 234 9.09 -5.87 -1.86
C LEU A 234 7.79 -5.20 -1.37
N GLN A 235 7.09 -4.45 -2.23
CA GLN A 235 5.76 -3.91 -1.89
C GLN A 235 4.68 -5.00 -1.83
N HIS A 236 4.92 -6.15 -2.49
CA HIS A 236 3.95 -7.23 -2.61
C HIS A 236 4.46 -8.56 -2.04
N GLN A 237 5.78 -8.74 -1.94
CA GLN A 237 6.44 -9.96 -1.48
C GLN A 237 7.38 -9.66 -0.32
N ARG A 238 7.41 -10.55 0.67
CA ARG A 238 8.30 -10.41 1.83
C ARG A 238 9.77 -10.67 1.48
N ASN A 239 9.99 -11.68 0.65
CA ASN A 239 11.32 -12.17 0.29
C ASN A 239 11.49 -12.18 -1.23
N VAL A 240 12.59 -11.62 -1.71
CA VAL A 240 12.93 -11.49 -3.13
C VAL A 240 14.35 -12.03 -3.35
N ILE A 241 14.61 -12.61 -4.52
CA ILE A 241 15.90 -13.15 -4.91
C ILE A 241 16.33 -12.43 -6.19
N ALA A 242 17.52 -11.85 -6.20
CA ALA A 242 18.17 -11.33 -7.39
C ALA A 242 19.23 -12.33 -7.86
N LEU A 243 19.09 -12.87 -9.08
CA LEU A 243 20.06 -13.78 -9.69
C LEU A 243 20.85 -13.05 -10.78
N ILE A 244 22.15 -12.89 -10.56
CA ILE A 244 23.06 -12.20 -11.47
C ILE A 244 23.97 -13.22 -12.15
N PHE A 245 23.79 -13.39 -13.46
CA PHE A 245 24.64 -14.23 -14.30
C PHE A 245 25.70 -13.39 -14.99
N ASP A 246 26.91 -13.96 -15.15
CA ASP A 246 27.99 -13.36 -15.96
C ASP A 246 28.37 -11.93 -15.50
N ALA A 247 28.39 -11.65 -14.19
CA ALA A 247 28.67 -10.29 -13.70
C ALA A 247 30.05 -9.78 -14.19
N PRO A 248 30.12 -8.69 -14.97
CA PRO A 248 31.35 -8.30 -15.67
C PRO A 248 32.40 -7.66 -14.76
N SER A 249 31.99 -7.15 -13.59
CA SER A 249 32.87 -6.49 -12.63
C SER A 249 32.45 -6.87 -11.21
N GLU A 250 33.41 -7.35 -10.43
CA GLU A 250 33.20 -7.69 -9.02
C GLU A 250 32.86 -6.45 -8.19
N ASP A 251 33.58 -5.34 -8.40
CA ASP A 251 33.33 -4.09 -7.68
C ASP A 251 31.90 -3.58 -7.89
N LYS A 252 31.40 -3.61 -9.13
CA LYS A 252 30.01 -3.21 -9.44
C LYS A 252 29.01 -4.12 -8.74
N PHE A 253 29.26 -5.43 -8.75
CA PHE A 253 28.43 -6.42 -8.07
C PHE A 253 28.39 -6.17 -6.56
N PHE A 254 29.55 -6.03 -5.89
CA PHE A 254 29.61 -5.80 -4.44
C PHE A 254 29.01 -4.46 -4.02
N ASN A 255 29.19 -3.41 -4.83
CA ASN A 255 28.52 -2.13 -4.60
C ASN A 255 27.00 -2.27 -4.66
N PHE A 256 26.48 -3.00 -5.65
CA PHE A 256 25.05 -3.28 -5.75
C PHE A 256 24.53 -4.07 -4.55
N VAL A 257 25.22 -5.16 -4.13
CA VAL A 257 24.88 -5.93 -2.92
C VAL A 257 24.82 -5.01 -1.70
N SER A 258 25.84 -4.16 -1.51
CA SER A 258 25.89 -3.22 -0.38
C SER A 258 24.74 -2.22 -0.37
N LEU A 259 24.28 -1.77 -1.55
CA LEU A 259 23.11 -0.89 -1.67
C LEU A 259 21.81 -1.63 -1.31
N VAL A 260 21.66 -2.87 -1.78
CA VAL A 260 20.51 -3.72 -1.45
C VAL A 260 20.44 -3.95 0.06
N ASP A 261 21.56 -4.34 0.68
CA ASP A 261 21.63 -4.55 2.13
C ASP A 261 21.31 -3.29 2.92
N LYS A 262 21.83 -2.14 2.49
CA LYS A 262 21.65 -0.87 3.20
C LYS A 262 20.23 -0.33 3.13
N TYR A 263 19.54 -0.50 1.99
CA TYR A 263 18.31 0.24 1.70
C TYR A 263 17.06 -0.63 1.55
N LEU A 264 17.21 -1.88 1.10
CA LEU A 264 16.09 -2.79 0.83
C LEU A 264 15.91 -3.83 1.94
N ASN A 265 17.01 -4.34 2.50
CA ASN A 265 16.96 -5.29 3.62
C ASN A 265 16.59 -4.57 4.92
N LYS A 266 15.39 -4.85 5.43
CA LYS A 266 14.81 -4.26 6.66
C LYS A 266 14.17 -5.36 7.49
N GLU A 267 13.80 -5.07 8.74
CA GLU A 267 13.33 -6.07 9.72
C GLU A 267 12.25 -7.03 9.20
N GLU A 268 11.38 -6.59 8.29
CA GLU A 268 10.28 -7.40 7.75
C GLU A 268 10.49 -7.88 6.30
N SER A 269 11.55 -7.45 5.62
CA SER A 269 11.71 -7.63 4.16
C SER A 269 13.15 -7.97 3.79
N PHE A 270 13.33 -8.99 2.97
CA PHE A 270 14.64 -9.53 2.65
C PHE A 270 14.84 -9.75 1.15
N VAL A 271 16.00 -9.34 0.66
CA VAL A 271 16.48 -9.54 -0.69
C VAL A 271 17.80 -10.29 -0.60
N GLU A 272 17.81 -11.48 -1.19
CA GLU A 272 19.05 -12.24 -1.39
C GLU A 272 19.60 -11.93 -2.78
N VAL A 273 20.88 -11.57 -2.88
CA VAL A 273 21.57 -11.38 -4.17
C VAL A 273 22.55 -12.52 -4.40
N ILE A 274 22.33 -13.30 -5.46
CA ILE A 274 23.12 -14.48 -5.80
C ILE A 274 23.83 -14.24 -7.14
N LYS A 275 25.16 -14.36 -7.13
CA LYS A 275 25.98 -14.42 -8.36
C LYS A 275 26.06 -15.86 -8.86
N LYS A 276 25.91 -16.06 -10.18
CA LYS A 276 26.04 -17.33 -10.89
C LYS A 276 27.05 -17.26 -12.01
#